data_AF-A0A0B4ECL7-F1
#
_entry.id   AF-A0A0B4ECL7-F1
#
_cell.length_a   1.000
_cell.length_b   1.000
_cell.length_c   1.000
_cell.angle_alpha   90.00
_cell.angle_beta   90.00
_cell.angle_gamma   90.00
#
_symmetry.space_group_name_H-M   'P 1'
#
loop_
_entity.id
_entity.type
_entity.pdbx_description
1 polymer ?
#
loop_
_entity_poly.entity_id
_entity_poly.type
_entity_poly.pdbx_seq_one_letter_code
_entity_poly.pdbx_strand_id
1 'polypeptide(L)'
;MVDTSIVATCLYAVGTEFRDLNNVNWVALSYTLAYMGFSVVFSRISDITGRRDAFVVAYLVFVAFSLACGFARTLHQLIAFRALQGIGGSGLYSLSMVMLSELSPAHLRQYIAAMIGLVVAMSGVLGPVLGGLGPIGAASLATFVVSWPNRRHLPHHERHSWKQLDWPGALLTVAAAVLVVFSFQNAGQTPGTASHGNSWGSAVFIAPLVVGVVCWGALMLWEYGVEYRLSRRFIPVLPLGIFRSVVYTSGVINTLLLGLPYLLLIYIVPLRIQIVGGKSALLAGVMLLPMLVAVALGSVVSGAVNSKTPVITETLLAGSCLMVLGCGLLTTLSTQELDGAKLLGFIALCGMGFGLTVSSSTMIASIKVAPKHYGK
;
A
#
# COMPACT_ATOMS: atom_id res chain seq x y z
N MET A 1 4.48 -3.72 -4.94
CA MET A 1 5.77 -3.44 -4.27
C MET A 1 6.87 -3.20 -5.30
N VAL A 2 7.17 -4.17 -6.18
CA VAL A 2 8.13 -3.98 -7.30
C VAL A 2 7.82 -2.72 -8.11
N ASP A 3 6.57 -2.56 -8.58
CA ASP A 3 6.15 -1.42 -9.41
C ASP A 3 6.30 -0.05 -8.71
N THR A 4 5.86 0.06 -7.45
CA THR A 4 5.99 1.29 -6.68
C THR A 4 7.45 1.71 -6.49
N SER A 5 8.36 0.75 -6.32
CA SER A 5 9.80 1.01 -6.24
C SER A 5 10.39 1.42 -7.58
N ILE A 6 9.98 0.79 -8.70
CA ILE A 6 10.40 1.17 -10.06
C ILE A 6 10.00 2.61 -10.37
N VAL A 7 8.74 2.97 -10.08
CA VAL A 7 8.23 4.32 -10.32
C VAL A 7 8.99 5.34 -9.51
N ALA A 8 9.20 5.07 -8.21
CA ALA A 8 9.94 5.98 -7.34
C ALA A 8 11.35 6.27 -7.88
N THR A 9 12.01 5.29 -8.50
CA THR A 9 13.33 5.49 -9.11
C THR A 9 13.29 6.22 -10.45
N CYS A 10 12.30 5.92 -11.30
CA CYS A 10 12.22 6.47 -12.66
C CYS A 10 11.47 7.80 -12.74
N LEU A 11 10.84 8.25 -11.64
CA LEU A 11 9.96 9.41 -11.62
C LEU A 11 10.62 10.66 -12.19
N TYR A 12 11.85 10.94 -11.78
CA TYR A 12 12.59 12.10 -12.26
C TYR A 12 12.91 12.01 -13.77
N ALA A 13 13.35 10.84 -14.25
CA ALA A 13 13.63 10.61 -15.66
C ALA A 13 12.39 10.83 -16.54
N VAL A 14 11.25 10.27 -16.13
CA VAL A 14 9.94 10.50 -16.78
C VAL A 14 9.61 11.99 -16.83
N GLY A 15 9.83 12.72 -15.74
CA GLY A 15 9.56 14.16 -15.68
C GLY A 15 10.44 14.99 -16.63
N THR A 16 11.70 14.59 -16.80
CA THR A 16 12.60 15.24 -17.77
C THR A 16 12.24 14.93 -19.22
N GLU A 17 11.80 13.70 -19.52
CA GLU A 17 11.41 13.28 -20.87
C GLU A 17 10.12 13.98 -21.34
N PHE A 18 9.12 14.08 -20.46
CA PHE A 18 7.86 14.79 -20.75
C PHE A 18 7.95 16.32 -20.54
N ARG A 19 9.11 16.84 -20.12
CA ARG A 19 9.36 18.27 -19.81
C ARG A 19 8.35 18.90 -18.84
N ASP A 20 7.79 18.09 -17.94
CA ASP A 20 6.81 18.53 -16.94
C ASP A 20 7.09 17.89 -15.58
N LEU A 21 8.00 18.52 -14.83
CA LEU A 21 8.40 18.09 -13.49
C LEU A 21 7.36 18.44 -12.42
N ASN A 22 6.45 19.37 -12.69
CA ASN A 22 5.44 19.79 -11.71
C ASN A 22 4.35 18.71 -11.58
N ASN A 23 3.90 18.18 -12.71
CA ASN A 23 2.85 17.16 -12.74
C ASN A 23 3.38 15.73 -12.64
N VAL A 24 4.71 15.50 -12.73
CA VAL A 24 5.26 14.13 -12.74
C VAL A 24 4.91 13.33 -11.50
N ASN A 25 4.78 13.97 -10.34
CA ASN A 25 4.36 13.31 -9.11
C ASN A 25 3.00 12.59 -9.27
N TRP A 26 2.10 13.11 -10.12
CA TRP A 26 0.80 12.47 -10.38
C TRP A 26 0.90 11.07 -10.97
N VAL A 27 2.02 10.72 -11.61
CA VAL A 27 2.27 9.37 -12.13
C VAL A 27 2.30 8.34 -10.99
N ALA A 28 3.00 8.65 -9.89
CA ALA A 28 3.05 7.78 -8.72
C ALA A 28 1.77 7.86 -7.87
N LEU A 29 1.21 9.06 -7.79
CA LEU A 29 0.07 9.34 -6.91
C LEU A 29 -1.23 8.74 -7.45
N SER A 30 -1.50 8.86 -8.75
CA SER A 30 -2.69 8.27 -9.37
C SER A 30 -2.75 6.76 -9.17
N TYR A 31 -1.62 6.08 -9.33
CA TYR A 31 -1.48 4.66 -9.03
C TYR A 31 -1.77 4.37 -7.55
N THR A 32 -1.12 5.08 -6.63
CA THR A 32 -1.26 4.86 -5.19
C THR A 32 -2.69 5.15 -4.71
N LEU A 33 -3.34 6.15 -5.29
CA LEU A 33 -4.70 6.57 -4.98
C LEU A 33 -5.72 5.52 -5.40
N ALA A 34 -5.63 5.03 -6.64
CA ALA A 34 -6.44 3.91 -7.11
C ALA A 34 -6.14 2.63 -6.33
N TYR A 35 -4.86 2.39 -6.03
CA TYR A 35 -4.43 1.23 -5.26
C TYR A 35 -5.06 1.18 -3.86
N MET A 36 -5.06 2.29 -3.12
CA MET A 36 -5.64 2.36 -1.79
C MET A 36 -7.17 2.29 -1.84
N GLY A 37 -7.80 3.06 -2.73
CA GLY A 37 -9.26 3.16 -2.81
C GLY A 37 -9.94 1.85 -3.22
N PHE A 38 -9.39 1.13 -4.20
CA PHE A 38 -9.99 -0.10 -4.71
C PHE A 38 -9.61 -1.36 -3.92
N SER A 39 -8.66 -1.26 -2.97
CA SER A 39 -8.16 -2.42 -2.20
C SER A 39 -9.28 -3.20 -1.51
N VAL A 40 -10.21 -2.50 -0.86
CA VAL A 40 -11.32 -3.12 -0.14
C VAL A 40 -12.37 -3.66 -1.11
N VAL A 41 -12.69 -2.92 -2.17
CA VAL A 41 -13.65 -3.32 -3.20
C VAL A 41 -13.21 -4.63 -3.87
N PHE A 42 -11.94 -4.71 -4.24
CA PHE A 42 -11.37 -5.87 -4.91
C PHE A 42 -11.35 -7.11 -4.01
N SER A 43 -11.05 -6.91 -2.71
CA SER A 43 -11.13 -7.98 -1.70
C SER A 43 -12.54 -8.57 -1.62
N ARG A 44 -13.59 -7.74 -1.60
CA ARG A 44 -14.98 -8.21 -1.54
C ARG A 44 -15.47 -8.88 -2.81
N ILE A 45 -15.10 -8.37 -3.97
CA ILE A 45 -15.42 -9.02 -5.25
C ILE A 45 -14.86 -10.45 -5.27
N SER A 46 -13.66 -10.65 -4.70
CA SER A 46 -13.04 -11.97 -4.64
C SER A 46 -13.72 -12.97 -3.69
N ASP A 47 -14.47 -12.50 -2.69
CA ASP A 47 -15.28 -13.37 -1.83
C ASP A 47 -16.40 -14.06 -2.66
N ILE A 48 -16.85 -13.42 -3.74
CA ILE A 48 -17.96 -13.88 -4.60
C ILE A 48 -17.45 -14.68 -5.81
N THR A 49 -16.53 -14.10 -6.58
CA THR A 49 -16.00 -14.72 -7.81
C THR A 49 -15.06 -15.89 -7.50
N GLY A 50 -14.57 -15.96 -6.25
CA GLY A 50 -13.53 -16.87 -5.82
C GLY A 50 -12.15 -16.22 -5.89
N ARG A 51 -11.32 -16.59 -4.92
CA ARG A 51 -9.95 -16.06 -4.73
C ARG A 51 -9.10 -16.18 -6.00
N ARG A 52 -9.05 -17.37 -6.60
CA ARG A 52 -8.21 -17.65 -7.79
C ARG A 52 -8.55 -16.73 -8.97
N ASP A 53 -9.81 -16.70 -9.36
CA ASP A 53 -10.25 -16.01 -10.57
C ASP A 53 -10.14 -14.49 -10.39
N ALA A 54 -10.45 -13.98 -9.20
CA ALA A 54 -10.23 -12.57 -8.87
C ALA A 54 -8.76 -12.17 -8.99
N PHE A 55 -7.84 -13.00 -8.50
CA PHE A 55 -6.41 -12.71 -8.61
C PHE A 55 -5.92 -12.72 -10.06
N VAL A 56 -6.35 -13.69 -10.86
CA VAL A 56 -6.00 -13.74 -12.29
C VAL A 56 -6.54 -12.51 -13.03
N VAL A 57 -7.78 -12.08 -12.75
CA VAL A 57 -8.34 -10.86 -13.34
C VAL A 57 -7.56 -9.61 -12.90
N ALA A 58 -7.25 -9.46 -11.60
CA ALA A 58 -6.41 -8.37 -11.10
C ALA A 58 -5.07 -8.33 -11.82
N TYR A 59 -4.46 -9.50 -12.01
CA TYR A 59 -3.18 -9.66 -12.68
C TYR A 59 -3.23 -9.24 -14.15
N LEU A 60 -4.25 -9.70 -14.89
CA LEU A 60 -4.42 -9.35 -16.30
C LEU A 60 -4.65 -7.85 -16.47
N VAL A 61 -5.48 -7.24 -15.62
CA VAL A 61 -5.69 -5.79 -15.59
C VAL A 61 -4.38 -5.06 -15.33
N PHE A 62 -3.63 -5.50 -14.31
CA PHE A 62 -2.34 -4.90 -13.97
C PHE A 62 -1.33 -4.97 -15.13
N VAL A 63 -1.17 -6.12 -15.78
CA VAL A 63 -0.23 -6.29 -16.90
C VAL A 63 -0.68 -5.53 -18.14
N ALA A 64 -1.98 -5.55 -18.47
CA ALA A 64 -2.49 -4.84 -19.63
C ALA A 64 -2.26 -3.32 -19.52
N PHE A 65 -2.55 -2.73 -18.36
CA PHE A 65 -2.32 -1.31 -18.15
C PHE A 65 -0.83 -0.96 -17.91
N SER A 66 -0.03 -1.88 -17.35
CA SER A 66 1.43 -1.74 -17.32
C SER A 66 2.01 -1.64 -18.74
N LEU A 67 1.54 -2.49 -19.65
CA LEU A 67 1.92 -2.44 -21.07
C LEU A 67 1.43 -1.14 -21.72
N ALA A 68 0.19 -0.71 -21.42
CA ALA A 68 -0.34 0.55 -21.93
C ALA A 68 0.48 1.77 -21.49
N CYS A 69 1.00 1.78 -20.25
CA CYS A 69 1.94 2.80 -19.78
C CYS A 69 3.20 2.90 -20.65
N GLY A 70 3.70 1.77 -21.17
CA GLY A 70 4.85 1.75 -22.09
C GLY A 70 4.58 2.37 -23.46
N PHE A 71 3.31 2.44 -23.87
CA PHE A 71 2.88 3.08 -25.13
C PHE A 71 2.34 4.50 -24.94
N ALA A 72 2.40 5.06 -23.72
CA ALA A 72 1.88 6.38 -23.44
C ALA A 72 2.68 7.47 -24.17
N ARG A 73 1.99 8.37 -24.88
CA ARG A 73 2.61 9.47 -25.64
C ARG A 73 2.58 10.81 -24.92
N THR A 74 1.73 10.93 -23.90
CA THR A 74 1.57 12.16 -23.11
C THR A 74 1.53 11.84 -21.63
N LEU A 75 1.91 12.81 -20.78
CA LEU A 75 1.92 12.65 -19.34
C LEU A 75 0.51 12.36 -18.79
N HIS A 76 -0.53 13.04 -19.29
CA HIS A 76 -1.92 12.79 -18.88
C HIS A 76 -2.39 11.37 -19.23
N GLN A 77 -2.00 10.85 -20.40
CA GLN A 77 -2.30 9.48 -20.78
C GLN A 77 -1.58 8.48 -19.86
N LEU A 78 -0.32 8.74 -19.52
CA LEU A 78 0.43 7.93 -18.56
C LEU A 78 -0.22 7.92 -17.18
N ILE A 79 -0.68 9.08 -16.69
CA ILE A 79 -1.42 9.21 -15.42
C ILE A 79 -2.72 8.38 -15.45
N ALA A 80 -3.48 8.46 -16.55
CA ALA A 80 -4.72 7.70 -16.70
C ALA A 80 -4.46 6.17 -16.68
N PHE A 81 -3.46 5.71 -17.43
CA PHE A 81 -3.07 4.29 -17.43
C PHE A 81 -2.54 3.83 -16.06
N ARG A 82 -1.80 4.69 -15.35
CA ARG A 82 -1.35 4.42 -13.97
C ARG A 82 -2.49 4.28 -12.98
N ALA A 83 -3.53 5.12 -13.09
CA ALA A 83 -4.73 4.99 -12.27
C ALA A 83 -5.39 3.62 -12.49
N LEU A 84 -5.57 3.22 -13.76
CA LEU A 84 -6.18 1.92 -14.12
C LEU A 84 -5.29 0.73 -13.69
N GLN A 85 -3.98 0.87 -13.82
CA GLN A 85 -3.01 -0.11 -13.32
C GLN A 85 -3.10 -0.26 -11.79
N GLY A 86 -3.31 0.83 -11.06
CA GLY A 86 -3.50 0.84 -9.60
C GLY A 86 -4.70 0.02 -9.14
N ILE A 87 -5.79 0.00 -9.93
CA ILE A 87 -6.97 -0.84 -9.65
C ILE A 87 -6.56 -2.32 -9.63
N GLY A 88 -5.82 -2.78 -10.65
CA GLY A 88 -5.29 -4.16 -10.70
C GLY A 88 -4.28 -4.44 -9.59
N GLY A 89 -3.40 -3.47 -9.29
CA GLY A 89 -2.41 -3.57 -8.22
C GLY A 89 -3.04 -3.75 -6.83
N SER A 90 -4.17 -3.09 -6.58
CA SER A 90 -4.89 -3.20 -5.29
C SER A 90 -5.35 -4.62 -5.00
N GLY A 91 -5.90 -5.29 -6.02
CA GLY A 91 -6.30 -6.69 -5.98
C GLY A 91 -5.11 -7.61 -5.75
N LEU A 92 -4.00 -7.39 -6.46
CA LEU A 92 -2.80 -8.22 -6.30
C LEU A 92 -2.27 -8.22 -4.86
N TYR A 93 -2.20 -7.05 -4.21
CA TYR A 93 -1.71 -6.99 -2.84
C TYR A 93 -2.73 -7.50 -1.83
N SER A 94 -3.98 -7.01 -1.88
CA SER A 94 -5.01 -7.37 -0.91
C SER A 94 -5.31 -8.87 -0.94
N LEU A 95 -5.50 -9.43 -2.14
CA LEU A 95 -5.80 -10.86 -2.29
C LEU A 95 -4.63 -11.74 -1.89
N SER A 96 -3.39 -11.32 -2.14
CA SER A 96 -2.22 -12.08 -1.67
C SER A 96 -2.21 -12.20 -0.16
N MET A 97 -2.50 -11.11 0.56
CA MET A 97 -2.54 -11.12 2.03
C MET A 97 -3.66 -12.02 2.56
N VAL A 98 -4.84 -11.95 1.95
CA VAL A 98 -5.99 -12.78 2.32
C VAL A 98 -5.72 -14.25 2.05
N MET A 99 -5.32 -14.61 0.83
CA MET A 99 -5.03 -15.99 0.44
C MET A 99 -3.94 -16.62 1.29
N LEU A 100 -2.86 -15.88 1.60
CA LEU A 100 -1.78 -16.37 2.43
C LEU A 100 -2.27 -16.71 3.85
N SER A 101 -3.18 -15.90 4.39
CA SER A 101 -3.78 -16.16 5.71
C SER A 101 -4.77 -17.33 5.72
N GLU A 102 -5.51 -17.54 4.62
CA GLU A 102 -6.52 -18.60 4.50
C GLU A 102 -5.92 -19.98 4.19
N LEU A 103 -4.89 -20.03 3.34
CA LEU A 103 -4.21 -21.27 2.94
C LEU A 103 -3.24 -21.80 4.02
N SER A 104 -2.82 -20.95 4.95
CA SER A 104 -1.84 -21.32 5.96
C SER A 104 -2.48 -22.07 7.13
N PRO A 105 -1.96 -23.26 7.51
CA PRO A 105 -2.47 -23.99 8.66
C PRO A 105 -2.17 -23.24 9.97
N ALA A 106 -3.02 -23.43 10.99
CA ALA A 106 -3.02 -22.62 12.21
C ALA A 106 -1.66 -22.55 12.94
N HIS A 107 -0.87 -23.63 12.90
CA HIS A 107 0.45 -23.70 13.54
C HIS A 107 1.55 -22.91 12.80
N LEU A 108 1.35 -22.59 11.51
CA LEU A 108 2.30 -21.80 10.70
C LEU A 108 1.94 -20.31 10.65
N ARG A 109 0.82 -19.89 11.25
CA ARG A 109 0.36 -18.49 11.21
C ARG A 109 1.38 -17.48 11.73
N GLN A 110 2.19 -17.89 12.69
CA GLN A 110 3.27 -17.09 13.25
C GLN A 110 4.41 -16.78 12.25
N TYR A 111 4.62 -17.64 11.25
CA TYR A 111 5.64 -17.44 10.21
C TYR A 111 5.13 -16.61 9.02
N ILE A 112 3.82 -16.41 8.89
CA ILE A 112 3.22 -15.65 7.79
C ILE A 112 3.78 -14.22 7.74
N ALA A 113 3.88 -13.55 8.88
CA ALA A 113 4.40 -12.20 8.96
C ALA A 113 5.88 -12.10 8.50
N ALA A 114 6.69 -13.11 8.86
CA ALA A 114 8.08 -13.21 8.42
C ALA A 114 8.18 -13.49 6.90
N MET A 115 7.33 -14.36 6.35
CA MET A 115 7.30 -14.63 4.91
C MET A 115 6.84 -13.40 4.11
N ILE A 116 5.83 -12.67 4.59
CA ILE A 116 5.41 -11.41 3.98
C ILE A 116 6.56 -10.41 3.98
N GLY A 117 7.26 -10.24 5.11
CA GLY A 117 8.42 -9.36 5.22
C GLY A 117 9.52 -9.72 4.22
N LEU A 118 9.81 -11.02 4.07
CA LEU A 118 10.78 -11.52 3.10
C LEU A 118 10.37 -11.21 1.66
N VAL A 119 9.10 -11.47 1.29
CA VAL A 119 8.59 -11.18 -0.06
C VAL A 119 8.62 -9.68 -0.34
N VAL A 120 8.22 -8.85 0.62
CA VAL A 120 8.28 -7.39 0.50
C VAL A 120 9.72 -6.94 0.25
N ALA A 121 10.69 -7.46 0.99
CA ALA A 121 12.09 -7.09 0.80
C ALA A 121 12.66 -7.58 -0.52
N MET A 122 12.44 -8.84 -0.90
CA MET A 122 12.84 -9.37 -2.20
C MET A 122 12.22 -8.54 -3.32
N SER A 123 10.94 -8.18 -3.21
CA SER A 123 10.24 -7.37 -4.20
C SER A 123 10.76 -5.93 -4.27
N GLY A 124 11.11 -5.33 -3.13
CA GLY A 124 11.74 -4.01 -3.10
C GLY A 124 13.12 -4.04 -3.73
N VAL A 125 13.92 -5.07 -3.43
CA VAL A 125 15.29 -5.21 -3.95
C VAL A 125 15.28 -5.42 -5.46
N LEU A 126 14.38 -6.29 -5.90
CA LEU A 126 14.20 -6.60 -7.31
C LEU A 126 13.53 -5.46 -8.08
N GLY A 127 12.82 -4.52 -7.43
CA GLY A 127 12.19 -3.37 -8.07
C GLY A 127 13.14 -2.59 -9.00
N PRO A 128 14.15 -1.91 -8.45
CA PRO A 128 15.08 -1.13 -9.26
C PRO A 128 15.90 -1.96 -10.27
N VAL A 129 16.22 -3.22 -9.95
CA VAL A 129 17.06 -4.09 -10.79
C VAL A 129 16.25 -4.67 -11.97
N LEU A 130 15.01 -5.11 -11.70
CA LEU A 130 14.15 -5.77 -12.67
C LEU A 130 13.28 -4.80 -13.47
N GLY A 131 13.18 -3.52 -13.07
CA GLY A 131 12.42 -2.51 -13.81
C GLY A 131 12.83 -2.33 -15.28
N GLY A 132 14.02 -2.81 -15.66
CA GLY A 132 14.50 -2.83 -17.05
C GLY A 132 14.28 -4.15 -17.81
N LEU A 133 13.86 -5.24 -17.15
CA LEU A 133 13.74 -6.58 -17.76
C LEU A 133 12.26 -6.91 -18.01
N GLY A 134 11.78 -6.63 -19.23
CA GLY A 134 10.36 -6.66 -19.62
C GLY A 134 9.53 -7.98 -19.48
N PRO A 135 10.07 -9.21 -19.37
CA PRO A 135 9.20 -10.41 -19.44
C PRO A 135 8.79 -11.05 -18.10
N ILE A 136 9.12 -10.47 -16.95
CA ILE A 136 8.92 -11.14 -15.64
C ILE A 136 7.44 -11.34 -15.30
N GLY A 137 6.57 -10.45 -15.79
CA GLY A 137 5.12 -10.53 -15.54
C GLY A 137 4.47 -11.80 -16.10
N ALA A 138 4.96 -12.39 -17.19
CA ALA A 138 4.39 -13.64 -17.67
C ALA A 138 4.80 -14.83 -16.78
N ALA A 139 6.06 -14.83 -16.32
CA ALA A 139 6.62 -15.88 -15.49
C ALA A 139 5.93 -15.98 -14.12
N SER A 140 5.64 -14.85 -13.46
CA SER A 140 4.98 -14.86 -12.15
C SER A 140 3.51 -15.29 -12.20
N LEU A 141 2.79 -15.03 -13.30
CA LEU A 141 1.45 -15.58 -13.47
C LEU A 141 1.50 -17.09 -13.70
N ALA A 142 2.45 -17.55 -14.53
CA ALA A 142 2.61 -18.96 -14.83
C ALA A 142 2.95 -19.76 -13.57
N THR A 143 3.88 -19.28 -12.74
CA THR A 143 4.19 -19.92 -11.45
C THR A 143 2.99 -19.93 -10.51
N PHE A 144 2.24 -18.83 -10.42
CA PHE A 144 1.03 -18.79 -9.59
C PHE A 144 -0.02 -19.81 -10.04
N VAL A 145 -0.29 -19.91 -11.35
CA VAL A 145 -1.29 -20.84 -11.89
C VAL A 145 -0.84 -22.31 -11.72
N VAL A 146 0.45 -22.59 -11.88
CA VAL A 146 1.02 -23.94 -11.71
C VAL A 146 1.09 -24.36 -10.24
N SER A 147 1.47 -23.44 -9.35
CA SER A 147 1.55 -23.69 -7.91
C SER A 147 0.19 -23.64 -7.20
N TRP A 148 -0.89 -23.32 -7.92
CA TRP A 148 -2.22 -23.20 -7.32
C TRP A 148 -2.69 -24.57 -6.75
N PRO A 149 -3.09 -24.65 -5.47
CA PRO A 149 -3.48 -25.90 -4.84
C PRO A 149 -4.66 -26.59 -5.54
N ASN A 150 -4.61 -27.92 -5.59
CA ASN A 150 -5.72 -28.73 -6.11
C ASN A 150 -7.01 -28.46 -5.32
N ARG A 151 -8.16 -28.41 -6.02
CA ARG A 151 -9.48 -28.03 -5.45
C ARG A 151 -9.88 -28.80 -4.18
N ARG A 152 -9.32 -29.99 -3.95
CA ARG A 152 -9.57 -30.83 -2.77
C ARG A 152 -8.97 -30.28 -1.46
N HIS A 153 -7.93 -29.45 -1.54
CA HIS A 153 -7.28 -28.86 -0.35
C HIS A 153 -7.74 -27.43 -0.07
N LEU A 154 -8.64 -26.89 -0.90
CA LEU A 154 -9.18 -25.55 -0.69
C LEU A 154 -10.31 -25.62 0.35
N PRO A 155 -10.29 -24.76 1.38
CA PRO A 155 -11.40 -24.64 2.30
C PRO A 155 -12.71 -24.33 1.54
N HIS A 156 -13.77 -25.06 1.85
CA HIS A 156 -15.09 -24.87 1.25
C HIS A 156 -15.65 -23.52 1.73
N HIS A 157 -15.59 -22.51 0.87
CA HIS A 157 -16.21 -21.22 1.14
C HIS A 157 -17.59 -21.18 0.49
N GLU A 158 -18.61 -20.85 1.26
CA GLU A 158 -19.92 -20.53 0.72
C GLU A 158 -19.77 -19.33 -0.22
N ARG A 159 -20.07 -19.53 -1.50
CA ARG A 159 -20.04 -18.45 -2.48
C ARG A 159 -21.18 -17.49 -2.17
N HIS A 160 -20.84 -16.30 -1.69
CA HIS A 160 -21.81 -15.24 -1.48
C HIS A 160 -22.41 -14.78 -2.81
N SER A 161 -23.69 -14.39 -2.79
CA SER A 161 -24.36 -13.91 -4.00
C SER A 161 -23.94 -12.47 -4.31
N TRP A 162 -23.87 -12.11 -5.60
CA TRP A 162 -23.66 -10.73 -6.07
C TRP A 162 -24.62 -9.69 -5.45
N LYS A 163 -25.79 -10.15 -4.98
CA LYS A 163 -26.79 -9.31 -4.31
C LYS A 163 -26.43 -8.92 -2.86
N GLN A 164 -25.49 -9.63 -2.24
CA GLN A 164 -25.01 -9.35 -0.87
C GLN A 164 -23.85 -8.36 -0.83
N LEU A 165 -23.32 -7.97 -2.01
CA LEU A 165 -22.22 -7.02 -2.11
C LEU A 165 -22.72 -5.60 -1.84
N ASP A 166 -22.06 -4.94 -0.89
CA ASP A 166 -22.34 -3.55 -0.54
C ASP A 166 -21.68 -2.57 -1.54
N TRP A 167 -22.31 -2.44 -2.72
CA TRP A 167 -21.89 -1.48 -3.75
C TRP A 167 -21.89 -0.01 -3.27
N PRO A 168 -22.91 0.47 -2.51
CA PRO A 168 -22.89 1.82 -1.97
C PRO A 168 -21.70 2.04 -1.01
N GLY A 169 -21.44 1.11 -0.09
CA GLY A 169 -20.29 1.17 0.80
C GLY A 169 -18.95 1.18 0.04
N ALA A 170 -18.82 0.32 -0.97
CA ALA A 170 -17.65 0.29 -1.84
C ALA A 170 -17.40 1.61 -2.58
N LEU A 171 -18.45 2.20 -3.17
CA LEU A 171 -18.35 3.48 -3.87
C LEU A 171 -18.01 4.62 -2.91
N LEU A 172 -18.65 4.66 -1.74
CA LEU A 172 -18.37 5.64 -0.70
C LEU A 172 -16.94 5.53 -0.19
N THR A 173 -16.41 4.30 -0.05
CA THR A 173 -15.01 4.07 0.38
C THR A 173 -14.03 4.66 -0.63
N VAL A 174 -14.24 4.37 -1.92
CA VAL A 174 -13.40 4.89 -3.00
C VAL A 174 -13.50 6.41 -3.05
N ALA A 175 -14.71 6.98 -3.05
CA ALA A 175 -14.91 8.42 -3.12
C ALA A 175 -14.30 9.15 -1.91
N ALA A 176 -14.51 8.63 -0.69
CA ALA A 176 -13.99 9.20 0.54
C ALA A 176 -12.45 9.21 0.57
N ALA A 177 -11.80 8.11 0.17
CA ALA A 177 -10.34 8.03 0.12
C ALA A 177 -9.75 8.90 -1.01
N VAL A 178 -10.32 8.82 -2.21
CA VAL A 178 -9.79 9.48 -3.42
C VAL A 178 -9.90 11.00 -3.30
N LEU A 179 -11.06 11.53 -2.92
CA LEU A 179 -11.32 12.97 -2.92
C LEU A 179 -10.53 13.71 -1.84
N VAL A 180 -10.38 13.12 -0.65
CA VAL A 180 -9.59 13.72 0.42
C VAL A 180 -8.12 13.80 0.01
N VAL A 181 -7.53 12.68 -0.45
CA VAL A 181 -6.12 12.64 -0.82
C VAL A 181 -5.86 13.53 -2.04
N PHE A 182 -6.75 13.54 -3.04
CA PHE A 182 -6.67 14.43 -4.21
C PHE A 182 -6.56 15.92 -3.79
N SER A 183 -7.36 16.34 -2.80
CA SER A 183 -7.38 17.73 -2.32
C SER A 183 -6.00 18.14 -1.78
N PHE A 184 -5.49 17.39 -0.80
CA PHE A 184 -4.17 17.68 -0.20
C PHE A 184 -3.05 17.63 -1.22
N GLN A 185 -3.14 16.70 -2.16
CA GLN A 185 -2.13 16.51 -3.18
C GLN A 185 -2.07 17.69 -4.16
N ASN A 186 -3.23 18.19 -4.58
CA ASN A 186 -3.33 19.33 -5.46
C ASN A 186 -2.87 20.63 -4.78
N ALA A 187 -3.22 20.81 -3.49
CA ALA A 187 -2.74 21.94 -2.70
C ALA A 187 -1.21 21.97 -2.57
N GLY A 188 -0.57 20.79 -2.45
CA GLY A 188 0.89 20.68 -2.36
C GLY A 188 1.65 20.93 -3.66
N GLN A 189 0.99 20.81 -4.82
CA GLN A 189 1.62 21.01 -6.14
C GLN A 189 1.46 22.43 -6.69
N THR A 190 0.51 23.21 -6.19
CA THR A 190 0.35 24.60 -6.61
C THR A 190 1.45 25.42 -5.93
N PRO A 191 2.45 25.96 -6.67
CA PRO A 191 3.52 26.73 -6.07
C PRO A 191 2.91 27.95 -5.37
N GLY A 192 3.25 28.17 -4.10
CA GLY A 192 2.91 29.38 -3.38
C GLY A 192 3.71 30.58 -3.92
N THR A 193 3.54 30.94 -5.19
CA THR A 193 3.97 32.24 -5.69
C THR A 193 2.92 33.26 -5.27
N ALA A 194 3.38 34.29 -4.58
CA ALA A 194 2.61 35.36 -3.94
C ALA A 194 1.69 36.19 -4.88
N SER A 195 1.49 35.77 -6.13
CA SER A 195 0.65 36.44 -7.13
C SER A 195 -0.71 35.75 -7.38
N HIS A 196 -0.91 34.48 -6.99
CA HIS A 196 -2.21 33.80 -7.05
C HIS A 196 -2.58 33.21 -5.69
N GLY A 197 -3.44 33.93 -4.98
CA GLY A 197 -3.75 33.73 -3.57
C GLY A 197 -4.23 32.33 -3.20
N ASN A 198 -3.77 31.89 -2.03
CA ASN A 198 -4.34 30.84 -1.19
C ASN A 198 -4.80 29.57 -1.94
N SER A 199 -3.86 28.70 -2.32
CA SER A 199 -4.14 27.36 -2.86
C SER A 199 -5.09 26.53 -1.99
N TRP A 200 -5.11 26.81 -0.68
CA TRP A 200 -6.02 26.22 0.32
C TRP A 200 -7.42 26.84 0.31
N GLY A 201 -7.59 28.02 -0.28
CA GLY A 201 -8.88 28.68 -0.51
C GLY A 201 -9.50 28.36 -1.87
N SER A 202 -8.80 27.63 -2.74
CA SER A 202 -9.29 27.28 -4.07
C SER A 202 -10.48 26.33 -4.00
N ALA A 203 -11.48 26.55 -4.86
CA ALA A 203 -12.63 25.65 -5.01
C ALA A 203 -12.20 24.21 -5.35
N VAL A 204 -11.06 24.05 -6.05
CA VAL A 204 -10.50 22.74 -6.42
C VAL A 204 -9.90 21.99 -5.21
N PHE A 205 -9.61 22.70 -4.11
CA PHE A 205 -9.22 22.10 -2.83
C PHE A 205 -10.44 21.85 -1.94
N ILE A 206 -11.28 22.88 -1.74
CA ILE A 206 -12.37 22.83 -0.77
C ILE A 206 -13.47 21.86 -1.22
N ALA A 207 -13.87 21.89 -2.51
CA ALA A 207 -15.01 21.08 -2.97
C ALA A 207 -14.74 19.57 -2.83
N PRO A 208 -13.61 19.01 -3.31
CA PRO A 208 -13.35 17.58 -3.14
C PRO A 208 -13.09 17.21 -1.68
N LEU A 209 -12.50 18.11 -0.87
CA LEU A 209 -12.27 17.85 0.56
C LEU A 209 -13.60 17.72 1.32
N VAL A 210 -14.52 18.68 1.11
CA VAL A 210 -15.84 18.68 1.76
C VAL A 210 -16.63 17.46 1.31
N VAL A 211 -16.68 17.17 0.00
CA VAL A 211 -17.37 15.98 -0.51
C VAL A 211 -16.75 14.70 0.05
N GLY A 212 -15.42 14.61 0.13
CA GLY A 212 -14.72 13.46 0.70
C GLY A 212 -15.02 13.25 2.19
N VAL A 213 -15.05 14.31 3.00
CA VAL A 213 -15.42 14.26 4.42
C VAL A 213 -16.89 13.87 4.59
N VAL A 214 -17.78 14.41 3.74
CA VAL A 214 -19.19 14.01 3.72
C VAL A 214 -19.34 12.55 3.33
N CYS A 215 -18.57 12.06 2.35
CA CYS A 215 -18.55 10.63 1.98
C CYS A 215 -18.05 9.75 3.13
N TRP A 216 -17.05 10.18 3.90
CA TRP A 216 -16.61 9.48 5.12
C TRP A 216 -17.73 9.41 6.17
N GLY A 217 -18.42 10.53 6.41
CA GLY A 217 -19.57 10.55 7.32
C GLY A 217 -20.69 9.63 6.83
N ALA A 218 -21.03 9.70 5.54
CA ALA A 218 -22.04 8.86 4.91
C ALA A 218 -21.65 7.37 4.97
N LEU A 219 -20.38 7.03 4.78
CA LEU A 219 -19.85 5.68 4.91
C LEU A 219 -20.03 5.16 6.34
N MET A 220 -19.65 5.94 7.35
CA MET A 220 -19.82 5.55 8.76
C MET A 220 -21.30 5.34 9.12
N LEU A 221 -22.20 6.22 8.66
CA LEU A 221 -23.64 6.04 8.86
C LEU A 221 -24.18 4.82 8.11
N TRP A 222 -23.73 4.60 6.88
CA TRP A 222 -24.15 3.49 6.05
C TRP A 222 -23.72 2.16 6.67
N GLU A 223 -22.45 2.03 7.05
CA GLU A 223 -21.92 0.83 7.69
C GLU A 223 -22.55 0.55 9.05
N TYR A 224 -22.81 1.59 9.84
CA TYR A 224 -23.58 1.46 11.07
C TYR A 224 -25.01 0.94 10.78
N GLY A 225 -25.66 1.48 9.75
CA GLY A 225 -26.97 0.99 9.30
C GLY A 225 -26.93 -0.46 8.80
N VAL A 226 -25.87 -0.85 8.09
CA VAL A 226 -25.67 -2.20 7.59
C VAL A 226 -25.45 -3.18 8.74
N GLU A 227 -24.58 -2.85 9.69
CA GLU A 227 -24.24 -3.71 10.83
C GLU A 227 -25.43 -3.95 11.76
N TYR A 228 -26.24 -2.92 12.04
CA TYR A 228 -27.34 -3.01 13.02
C TYR A 228 -28.73 -3.33 12.42
N ARG A 229 -29.02 -2.94 11.17
CA ARG A 229 -30.36 -3.13 10.56
C ARG A 229 -30.38 -4.06 9.36
N LEU A 230 -29.30 -4.12 8.57
CA LEU A 230 -29.28 -4.84 7.30
C LEU A 230 -28.30 -6.01 7.27
N SER A 231 -27.84 -6.50 8.43
CA SER A 231 -26.85 -7.58 8.54
C SER A 231 -27.32 -8.92 7.95
N ARG A 232 -28.62 -9.05 7.63
CA ARG A 232 -29.17 -10.19 6.88
C ARG A 232 -29.11 -10.05 5.36
N ARG A 233 -28.88 -8.84 4.82
CA ARG A 233 -28.89 -8.55 3.38
C ARG A 233 -27.51 -8.24 2.81
N PHE A 234 -26.66 -7.57 3.57
CA PHE A 234 -25.36 -7.10 3.09
C PHE A 234 -24.24 -7.51 4.05
N ILE A 235 -23.08 -7.82 3.47
CA ILE A 235 -21.86 -8.06 4.23
C ILE A 235 -21.17 -6.70 4.39
N PRO A 236 -21.03 -6.17 5.63
CA PRO A 236 -20.47 -4.84 5.85
C PRO A 236 -19.03 -4.78 5.34
N VAL A 237 -18.70 -3.70 4.63
CA VAL A 237 -17.37 -3.46 4.06
C VAL A 237 -16.34 -3.35 5.18
N LEU A 238 -16.58 -2.46 6.15
CA LEU A 238 -15.84 -2.32 7.39
C LEU A 238 -16.76 -2.63 8.58
N PRO A 239 -16.60 -3.79 9.27
CA PRO A 239 -17.35 -4.06 10.49
C PRO A 239 -16.87 -3.15 11.62
N LEU A 240 -17.70 -2.18 12.02
CA LEU A 240 -17.36 -1.17 13.02
C LEU A 240 -17.17 -1.79 14.41
N GLY A 241 -17.78 -2.95 14.67
CA GLY A 241 -17.58 -3.72 15.89
C GLY A 241 -16.12 -4.08 16.21
N ILE A 242 -15.24 -4.18 15.21
CA ILE A 242 -13.82 -4.50 15.43
C ILE A 242 -13.08 -3.32 16.11
N PHE A 243 -13.47 -2.08 15.82
CA PHE A 243 -12.89 -0.88 16.43
C PHE A 243 -13.25 -0.69 17.91
N ARG A 244 -14.17 -1.51 18.44
CA ARG A 244 -14.46 -1.55 19.87
C ARG A 244 -13.29 -2.11 20.70
N SER A 245 -12.39 -2.87 20.09
CA SER A 245 -11.18 -3.34 20.76
C SER A 245 -10.07 -2.29 20.70
N VAL A 246 -9.71 -1.73 21.86
CA VAL A 246 -8.62 -0.74 21.99
C VAL A 246 -7.33 -1.22 21.33
N VAL A 247 -6.97 -2.50 21.48
CA VAL A 247 -5.74 -3.06 20.88
C VAL A 247 -5.77 -3.04 19.36
N TYR A 248 -6.92 -3.35 18.74
CA TYR A 248 -7.06 -3.33 17.29
C TYR A 248 -6.99 -1.89 16.77
N THR A 249 -7.74 -0.99 17.41
CA THR A 249 -7.76 0.44 17.09
C THR A 249 -6.38 1.06 17.23
N SER A 250 -5.63 0.75 18.29
CA SER A 250 -4.24 1.16 18.46
C SER A 250 -3.34 0.64 17.35
N GLY A 251 -3.51 -0.61 16.91
CA GLY A 251 -2.77 -1.18 15.78
C GLY A 251 -3.04 -0.45 14.46
N VAL A 252 -4.31 -0.10 14.20
CA VAL A 252 -4.72 0.67 13.01
C VAL A 252 -4.14 2.08 13.05
N ILE A 253 -4.28 2.80 14.16
CA ILE A 253 -3.72 4.15 14.34
C ILE A 253 -2.21 4.13 14.18
N ASN A 254 -1.53 3.15 14.77
CA ASN A 254 -0.08 3.01 14.69
C ASN A 254 0.38 2.74 13.24
N THR A 255 -0.33 1.86 12.52
CA THR A 255 -0.04 1.59 11.10
C THR A 255 -0.29 2.83 10.23
N LEU A 256 -1.35 3.59 10.50
CA LEU A 256 -1.64 4.85 9.81
C LEU A 256 -0.52 5.87 10.00
N LEU A 257 -0.09 6.10 11.25
CA LEU A 257 0.93 7.10 11.57
C LEU A 257 2.32 6.72 11.06
N LEU A 258 2.68 5.43 11.07
CA LEU A 258 3.99 4.96 10.58
C LEU A 258 4.03 4.72 9.07
N GLY A 259 2.88 4.50 8.43
CA GLY A 259 2.78 4.42 6.98
C GLY A 259 3.13 5.75 6.29
N LEU A 260 2.80 6.88 6.91
CA LEU A 260 3.10 8.23 6.40
C LEU A 260 4.60 8.46 6.14
N PRO A 261 5.50 8.37 7.14
CA PRO A 261 6.93 8.58 6.91
C PRO A 261 7.54 7.52 6.00
N TYR A 262 7.05 6.28 6.05
CA TYR A 262 7.54 5.21 5.17
C TYR A 262 7.30 5.51 3.69
N LEU A 263 6.06 5.85 3.32
CA LEU A 263 5.73 6.21 1.94
C LEU A 263 6.47 7.47 1.50
N LEU A 264 6.58 8.47 2.38
CA LEU A 264 7.34 9.69 2.11
C LEU A 264 8.81 9.40 1.77
N LEU A 265 9.48 8.57 2.58
CA LEU A 265 10.89 8.23 2.37
C LEU A 265 11.13 7.44 1.08
N ILE A 266 10.20 6.57 0.68
CA ILE A 266 10.30 5.83 -0.59
C ILE A 266 10.40 6.76 -1.79
N TYR A 267 9.72 7.90 -1.77
CA TYR A 267 9.75 8.88 -2.88
C TYR A 267 10.84 9.94 -2.72
N ILE A 268 10.99 10.50 -1.51
CA ILE A 268 11.94 11.60 -1.27
C ILE A 268 13.40 11.12 -1.35
N VAL A 269 13.72 9.92 -0.87
CA VAL A 269 15.12 9.45 -0.85
C VAL A 269 15.69 9.30 -2.27
N PRO A 270 15.04 8.59 -3.21
CA PRO A 270 15.52 8.52 -4.59
C PRO A 270 15.59 9.88 -5.26
N LEU A 271 14.60 10.75 -5.02
CA LEU A 271 14.55 12.09 -5.59
C LEU A 271 15.71 12.96 -5.09
N ARG A 272 16.04 12.92 -3.80
CA ARG A 272 17.21 13.60 -3.23
C ARG A 272 18.51 13.08 -3.81
N ILE A 273 18.65 11.77 -3.99
CA ILE A 273 19.85 11.15 -4.56
C ILE A 273 20.05 11.58 -6.02
N GLN A 274 18.97 11.72 -6.79
CA GLN A 274 19.03 12.17 -8.18
C GLN A 274 19.29 13.67 -8.31
N ILE A 275 18.61 14.50 -7.52
CA ILE A 275 18.71 15.97 -7.61
C ILE A 275 20.00 16.49 -6.95
N VAL A 276 20.28 16.10 -5.71
CA VAL A 276 21.45 16.61 -4.94
C VAL A 276 22.69 15.80 -5.27
N GLY A 277 22.54 14.48 -5.42
CA GLY A 277 23.66 13.60 -5.72
C GLY A 277 24.07 13.55 -7.19
N GLY A 278 23.23 14.04 -8.11
CA GLY A 278 23.44 13.91 -9.56
C GLY A 278 23.54 12.45 -10.04
N LYS A 279 23.07 11.50 -9.22
CA LYS A 279 23.21 10.06 -9.48
C LYS A 279 22.10 9.57 -10.41
N SER A 280 22.37 8.51 -11.16
CA SER A 280 21.38 7.89 -12.05
C SER A 280 20.20 7.28 -11.27
N ALA A 281 19.05 7.15 -11.94
CA ALA A 281 17.86 6.50 -11.38
C ALA A 281 18.14 5.08 -10.86
N LEU A 282 18.98 4.31 -11.58
CA LEU A 282 19.40 2.98 -11.17
C LEU A 282 20.16 3.02 -9.85
N LEU A 283 21.15 3.91 -9.72
CA LEU A 283 21.95 4.04 -8.50
C LEU A 283 21.12 4.55 -7.32
N ALA A 284 20.16 5.46 -7.57
CA ALA A 284 19.21 5.90 -6.55
C ALA A 284 18.34 4.75 -6.03
N GLY A 285 17.93 3.84 -6.91
CA GLY A 285 17.24 2.61 -6.54
C GLY A 285 18.11 1.65 -5.73
N VAL A 286 19.37 1.45 -6.14
CA VAL A 286 20.33 0.64 -5.39
C VAL A 286 20.59 1.21 -3.99
N MET A 287 20.65 2.52 -3.86
CA MET A 287 20.81 3.19 -2.57
C MET A 287 19.55 3.14 -1.70
N LEU A 288 18.38 2.75 -2.24
CA LEU A 288 17.17 2.50 -1.45
C LEU A 288 17.15 1.08 -0.85
N LEU A 289 18.00 0.17 -1.34
CA LEU A 289 18.04 -1.23 -0.90
C LEU A 289 18.23 -1.43 0.61
N PRO A 290 19.12 -0.67 1.31
CA PRO A 290 19.32 -0.89 2.75
C PRO A 290 18.05 -0.68 3.57
N MET A 291 17.21 0.28 3.19
CA MET A 291 15.90 0.49 3.82
C MET A 291 15.02 -0.74 3.65
N LEU A 292 14.93 -1.28 2.43
CA LEU A 292 14.07 -2.43 2.12
C LEU A 292 14.56 -3.73 2.77
N VAL A 293 15.88 -3.95 2.79
CA VAL A 293 16.49 -5.08 3.51
C VAL A 293 16.24 -4.95 5.00
N ALA A 294 16.37 -3.75 5.57
CA ALA A 294 16.09 -3.53 6.98
C ALA A 294 14.61 -3.74 7.32
N VAL A 295 13.67 -3.40 6.42
CA VAL A 295 12.24 -3.77 6.56
C VAL A 295 12.09 -5.29 6.65
N ALA A 296 12.74 -6.06 5.78
CA ALA A 296 12.72 -7.53 5.85
C ALA A 296 13.18 -8.03 7.22
N LEU A 297 14.36 -7.58 7.62
CA LEU A 297 15.01 -8.01 8.86
C LEU A 297 14.13 -7.65 10.06
N GLY A 298 13.59 -6.43 10.09
CA GLY A 298 12.64 -5.99 11.11
C GLY A 298 11.40 -6.87 11.16
N SER A 299 10.80 -7.22 10.02
CA SER A 299 9.63 -8.10 9.98
C SER A 299 9.92 -9.53 10.43
N VAL A 300 11.07 -10.10 10.02
CA VAL A 300 11.49 -11.43 10.48
C VAL A 300 11.77 -11.44 11.98
N VAL A 301 12.47 -10.42 12.50
CA VAL A 301 12.75 -10.28 13.92
C VAL A 301 11.46 -10.11 14.72
N SER A 302 10.53 -9.26 14.27
CA SER A 302 9.23 -9.10 14.94
C SER A 302 8.43 -10.40 14.95
N GLY A 303 8.36 -11.12 13.83
CA GLY A 303 7.67 -12.43 13.78
C GLY A 303 8.32 -13.46 14.70
N ALA A 304 9.66 -13.54 14.72
CA ALA A 304 10.40 -14.48 15.56
C ALA A 304 10.32 -14.17 17.07
N VAL A 305 10.33 -12.89 17.44
CA VAL A 305 10.15 -12.47 18.84
C VAL A 305 8.72 -12.75 19.27
N ASN A 306 7.74 -12.29 18.49
CA ASN A 306 6.35 -12.39 18.91
C ASN A 306 5.73 -13.79 18.81
N SER A 307 6.39 -14.70 18.08
CA SER A 307 6.04 -16.13 18.06
C SER A 307 6.42 -16.85 19.35
N LYS A 308 7.52 -16.43 19.99
CA LYS A 308 8.02 -17.03 21.23
C LYS A 308 7.45 -16.36 22.48
N THR A 309 7.27 -15.04 22.43
CA THR A 309 6.77 -14.24 23.55
C THR A 309 5.65 -13.32 23.09
N PRO A 310 4.52 -13.19 23.82
CA PRO A 310 3.40 -12.36 23.41
C PRO A 310 3.64 -10.84 23.66
N VAL A 311 4.81 -10.32 23.26
CA VAL A 311 5.27 -8.93 23.49
C VAL A 311 4.99 -8.00 22.30
N ILE A 312 3.78 -8.07 21.78
CA ILE A 312 3.38 -7.38 20.56
C ILE A 312 3.42 -5.85 20.73
N THR A 313 3.03 -5.35 21.90
CA THR A 313 3.01 -3.91 22.19
C THR A 313 4.41 -3.32 22.25
N GLU A 314 5.34 -4.04 22.86
CA GLU A 314 6.74 -3.65 23.02
C GLU A 314 7.46 -3.64 21.67
N THR A 315 7.20 -4.64 20.82
CA THR A 315 7.75 -4.65 19.45
C THR A 315 7.19 -3.53 18.57
N LEU A 316 5.90 -3.18 18.72
CA LEU A 316 5.31 -2.01 18.07
C LEU A 316 5.94 -0.70 18.53
N LEU A 317 6.13 -0.53 19.84
CA LEU A 317 6.76 0.66 20.42
C LEU A 317 8.21 0.79 19.96
N ALA A 318 8.99 -0.30 20.00
CA ALA A 318 10.36 -0.32 19.52
C ALA A 318 10.46 0.06 18.04
N GLY A 319 9.58 -0.48 17.19
CA GLY A 319 9.51 -0.11 15.76
C GLY A 319 9.19 1.37 15.55
N SER A 320 8.28 1.92 16.36
CA SER A 320 7.90 3.34 16.32
C SER A 320 9.05 4.25 16.75
N CYS A 321 9.74 3.92 17.83
CA CYS A 321 10.91 4.65 18.31
C CYS A 321 12.04 4.65 17.27
N LEU A 322 12.31 3.50 16.64
CA LEU A 322 13.29 3.42 15.56
C LEU A 322 12.89 4.29 14.37
N MET A 323 11.63 4.27 13.94
CA MET A 323 11.18 5.16 12.86
C MET A 323 11.38 6.64 13.20
N VAL A 324 11.02 7.06 14.42
CA VAL A 324 11.20 8.45 14.88
C VAL A 324 12.67 8.83 14.92
N LEU A 325 13.52 7.96 15.48
CA LEU A 325 14.97 8.19 15.52
C LEU A 325 15.57 8.28 14.12
N GLY A 326 15.18 7.39 13.21
CA GLY A 326 15.68 7.41 11.83
C GLY A 326 15.25 8.67 11.08
N CYS A 327 13.99 9.06 11.21
CA CYS A 327 13.49 10.32 10.63
C CYS A 327 14.19 11.54 11.25
N GLY A 328 14.40 11.54 12.57
CA GLY A 328 15.14 12.59 13.28
C GLY A 328 16.61 12.68 12.85
N LEU A 329 17.27 11.54 12.60
CA LEU A 329 18.64 11.53 12.08
C LEU A 329 18.70 12.04 10.64
N LEU A 330 17.71 11.74 9.80
CA LEU A 330 17.64 12.24 8.42
C LEU A 330 17.58 13.77 8.32
N THR A 331 17.08 14.47 9.36
CA THR A 331 17.07 15.94 9.37
C THR A 331 18.46 16.54 9.61
N THR A 332 19.41 15.76 10.13
CA THR A 332 20.81 16.20 10.34
C THR A 332 21.65 16.18 9.07
N LEU A 333 21.13 15.61 7.98
CA LEU A 333 21.84 15.52 6.70
C LEU A 333 21.93 16.89 6.01
N SER A 334 23.15 17.28 5.62
CA SER A 334 23.42 18.51 4.86
C SER A 334 22.53 18.64 3.62
N THR A 335 22.02 19.85 3.39
CA THR A 335 21.17 20.15 2.23
C THR A 335 21.98 20.35 0.94
N GLN A 336 23.28 20.62 1.05
CA GLN A 336 24.14 20.96 -0.09
C GLN A 336 24.93 19.77 -0.63
N GLU A 337 25.28 18.80 0.21
CA GLU A 337 26.12 17.67 -0.17
C GLU A 337 25.47 16.33 0.16
N LEU A 338 25.69 15.34 -0.71
CA LEU A 338 25.20 13.98 -0.52
C LEU A 338 26.18 13.16 0.34
N ASP A 339 25.96 13.15 1.65
CA ASP A 339 26.64 12.20 2.55
C ASP A 339 25.99 10.81 2.43
N GLY A 340 26.47 10.03 1.46
CA GLY A 340 25.91 8.73 1.11
C GLY A 340 25.92 7.74 2.27
N ALA A 341 27.00 7.68 3.07
CA ALA A 341 27.12 6.69 4.15
C ALA A 341 26.11 6.95 5.27
N LYS A 342 25.98 8.21 5.71
CA LYS A 342 24.98 8.59 6.73
C LYS A 342 23.56 8.37 6.24
N LEU A 343 23.27 8.74 5.00
CA LEU A 343 21.95 8.51 4.40
C LEU A 343 21.58 7.02 4.43
N LEU A 344 22.47 6.13 3.99
CA LEU A 344 22.21 4.68 3.97
C LEU A 344 21.99 4.10 5.38
N GLY A 345 22.75 4.55 6.38
CA GLY A 345 22.58 4.13 7.77
C GLY A 345 21.22 4.58 8.34
N PHE A 346 20.83 5.83 8.09
CA PHE A 346 19.59 6.39 8.63
C PHE A 346 18.35 5.78 7.98
N ILE A 347 18.34 5.56 6.67
CA ILE A 347 17.21 4.90 5.99
C ILE A 347 17.09 3.42 6.37
N ALA A 348 18.19 2.74 6.67
CA ALA A 348 18.16 1.37 7.19
C ALA A 348 17.47 1.34 8.56
N LEU A 349 17.74 2.31 9.41
CA LEU A 349 17.10 2.44 10.73
C LEU A 349 15.58 2.68 10.60
N CYS A 350 15.15 3.58 9.68
CA CYS A 350 13.74 3.77 9.34
C CYS A 350 13.09 2.48 8.84
N GLY A 351 13.78 1.76 7.94
CA GLY A 351 13.30 0.50 7.37
C GLY A 351 13.09 -0.57 8.44
N MET A 352 14.04 -0.74 9.35
CA MET A 352 13.92 -1.67 10.47
C MET A 352 12.72 -1.35 11.36
N GLY A 353 12.53 -0.06 11.69
CA GLY A 353 11.39 0.40 12.47
C GLY A 353 10.06 0.05 11.82
N PHE A 354 9.91 0.34 10.52
CA PHE A 354 8.71 -0.02 9.76
C PHE A 354 8.47 -1.54 9.71
N GLY A 355 9.52 -2.32 9.45
CA GLY A 355 9.44 -3.78 9.36
C GLY A 355 8.94 -4.44 10.63
N LEU A 356 9.43 -3.99 11.79
CA LEU A 356 8.97 -4.47 13.10
C LEU A 356 7.47 -4.23 13.28
N THR A 357 6.99 -3.05 12.89
CA THR A 357 5.59 -2.65 13.03
C THR A 357 4.64 -3.42 12.12
N VAL A 358 4.99 -3.59 10.84
CA VAL A 358 4.12 -4.26 9.85
C VAL A 358 3.82 -5.70 10.26
N SER A 359 4.86 -6.42 10.70
CA SER A 359 4.73 -7.80 11.18
C SER A 359 3.83 -7.90 12.42
N SER A 360 4.09 -7.07 13.44
CA SER A 360 3.31 -7.05 14.68
C SER A 360 1.84 -6.69 14.43
N SER A 361 1.56 -5.74 13.54
CA SER A 361 0.19 -5.30 13.23
C SER A 361 -0.60 -6.38 12.48
N THR A 362 0.05 -7.08 11.55
CA THR A 362 -0.57 -8.19 10.80
C THR A 362 -0.99 -9.34 11.74
N MET A 363 -0.15 -9.65 12.73
CA MET A 363 -0.46 -10.65 13.73
C MET A 363 -1.64 -10.26 14.65
N ILE A 364 -1.73 -8.99 15.09
CA ILE A 364 -2.87 -8.51 15.90
C ILE A 364 -4.20 -8.78 15.18
N ALA A 365 -4.24 -8.46 13.89
CA ALA A 365 -5.42 -8.68 13.06
C ALA A 365 -5.77 -10.18 12.98
N SER A 366 -4.78 -11.06 12.88
CA SER A 366 -5.00 -12.51 12.78
C SER A 366 -5.39 -13.21 14.10
N ILE A 367 -4.99 -12.69 15.25
CA ILE A 367 -5.21 -13.32 16.58
C ILE A 367 -6.56 -12.91 17.18
N LYS A 368 -6.95 -11.64 17.05
CA LYS A 368 -8.19 -11.13 17.69
C LYS A 368 -9.44 -11.32 16.86
N VAL A 369 -9.31 -11.51 15.55
CA VAL A 369 -10.42 -11.94 14.69
C VAL A 369 -10.52 -13.46 14.75
N ALA A 370 -10.80 -13.99 15.94
CA ALA A 370 -11.21 -15.39 16.09
C ALA A 370 -12.52 -15.61 15.29
N PRO A 371 -12.74 -16.81 14.73
CA PRO A 371 -13.65 -17.08 13.61
C PRO A 371 -15.15 -17.11 13.99
N LYS A 372 -15.63 -16.13 14.78
CA LYS A 372 -17.08 -15.92 14.98
C LYS A 372 -17.74 -15.11 13.85
N HIS A 373 -16.96 -14.53 12.93
CA HIS A 373 -17.46 -13.75 11.79
C HIS A 373 -17.33 -14.47 10.43
N TYR A 374 -16.77 -15.69 10.39
CA TYR A 374 -16.67 -16.51 9.18
C TYR A 374 -17.80 -17.55 9.04
N GLY A 375 -18.82 -17.47 9.90
CA GLY A 375 -19.90 -18.45 9.91
C GLY A 375 -21.13 -17.90 10.61
N LYS A 376 -21.86 -17.03 9.92
CA LYS A 376 -23.32 -16.96 9.94
C LYS A 376 -23.82 -16.43 8.61
#